data_AF-A0ABD1XHM2-F1
#
_entry.id   AF-A0ABD1XHM2-F1
#
_cell.length_a   1.000
_cell.length_b   1.000
_cell.length_c   1.000
_cell.angle_alpha   90.00
_cell.angle_beta   90.00
_cell.angle_gamma   90.00
#
_symmetry.space_group_name_H-M   'P 1'
#
loop_
_entity.id
_entity.type
_entity.pdbx_description
1 polymer ?
#
loop_
_entity_poly.entity_id
_entity_poly.type
_entity_poly.pdbx_seq_one_letter_code
_entity_poly.pdbx_strand_id
1 'polypeptide(L)'
;MLGIYLLERLWTDGAGPRNHNCFCLTVRTMAASGAASNLTKWASELAKGVHGYWANGRWKPLAISARHRAKIRKETLLAGGDWTYDAPRKEMKTVMKGHKVDRLAEQKRAKTAELMEKMPQMLAEMKKRRLERKLKVKTEK
;
A
#
# COMPACT_ATOMS: atom_id res chain seq x y z
N MET A 1 26.57 32.48 -37.53
CA MET A 1 26.03 32.77 -38.88
C MET A 1 24.63 32.19 -38.95
N LEU A 2 23.69 33.05 -39.35
CA LEU A 2 22.25 32.85 -39.45
C LEU A 2 21.87 32.06 -40.71
N GLY A 3 20.70 31.43 -40.69
CA GLY A 3 19.97 30.92 -41.87
C GLY A 3 19.11 29.73 -41.45
N ILE A 4 17.80 29.81 -41.22
CA ILE A 4 16.72 30.58 -41.85
C ILE A 4 16.69 30.40 -43.38
N TYR A 5 16.19 29.24 -43.80
CA TYR A 5 15.44 29.06 -45.06
C TYR A 5 14.02 28.68 -44.61
N LEU A 6 13.01 29.54 -44.63
CA LEU A 6 12.42 30.27 -45.75
C LEU A 6 12.03 29.32 -46.89
N LEU A 7 10.87 28.67 -46.72
CA LEU A 7 10.03 28.23 -47.82
C LEU A 7 8.68 28.93 -47.68
N GLU A 8 8.64 30.12 -48.25
CA GLU A 8 7.50 30.70 -48.98
C GLU A 8 6.90 29.65 -49.94
N ARG A 9 5.63 29.62 -50.36
CA ARG A 9 4.45 30.50 -50.32
C ARG A 9 3.44 29.84 -51.27
N LEU A 10 2.23 30.42 -51.39
CA LEU A 10 1.15 30.13 -52.35
C LEU A 10 0.17 29.06 -51.80
N TRP A 11 -1.06 29.40 -51.43
CA TRP A 11 -2.00 30.28 -52.13
C TRP A 11 -2.94 31.01 -51.16
N THR A 12 -3.18 32.26 -51.51
CA THR A 12 -4.31 33.13 -51.17
C THR A 12 -5.60 32.50 -51.75
N ASP A 13 -6.84 32.74 -51.35
CA ASP A 13 -7.57 33.99 -51.13
C ASP A 13 -8.95 33.65 -50.56
N GLY A 14 -9.56 34.60 -49.86
CA GLY A 14 -11.00 34.86 -50.02
C GLY A 14 -11.95 34.23 -49.00
N ALA A 15 -12.25 34.95 -47.92
CA ALA A 15 -13.59 35.51 -47.66
C ALA A 15 -13.64 36.19 -46.29
N GLY A 16 -14.07 37.46 -46.29
CA GLY A 16 -14.32 38.27 -45.12
C GLY A 16 -15.56 37.87 -44.30
N PRO A 17 -16.03 38.75 -43.42
CA PRO A 17 -16.41 38.41 -42.04
C PRO A 17 -17.87 38.00 -41.90
N ARG A 18 -18.13 36.95 -41.11
CA ARG A 18 -19.44 36.77 -40.46
C ARG A 18 -19.28 36.90 -38.96
N ASN A 19 -19.48 38.15 -38.54
CA ASN A 19 -19.88 38.52 -37.22
C ASN A 19 -21.20 37.79 -36.88
N HIS A 20 -21.09 36.67 -36.16
CA HIS A 20 -22.17 36.13 -35.37
C HIS A 20 -21.68 36.07 -33.92
N ASN A 21 -21.75 37.23 -33.27
CA ASN A 21 -22.21 37.27 -31.89
C ASN A 21 -23.52 36.47 -31.80
N CYS A 22 -23.44 35.20 -31.41
CA CYS A 22 -24.46 34.54 -30.61
C CYS A 22 -24.01 33.11 -30.27
N PHE A 23 -24.20 32.76 -29.00
CA PHE A 23 -24.30 31.38 -28.52
C PHE A 23 -23.03 30.53 -28.53
N CYS A 24 -22.19 30.68 -27.50
CA CYS A 24 -21.92 29.59 -26.55
C CYS A 24 -21.02 30.06 -25.38
N LEU A 25 -21.38 31.18 -24.75
CA LEU A 25 -20.75 31.65 -23.51
C LEU A 25 -21.60 31.26 -22.28
N THR A 26 -22.17 30.05 -22.26
CA THR A 26 -22.92 29.53 -21.10
C THR A 26 -23.03 28.00 -21.13
N VAL A 27 -21.90 27.28 -21.14
CA VAL A 27 -21.89 25.85 -20.74
C VAL A 27 -20.84 25.61 -19.64
N ARG A 28 -20.69 26.58 -18.73
CA ARG A 28 -19.83 26.41 -17.53
C ARG A 28 -20.58 26.56 -16.20
N THR A 29 -21.90 26.65 -16.20
CA THR A 29 -22.67 26.89 -14.97
C THR A 29 -23.80 25.89 -14.68
N MET A 30 -24.01 24.84 -15.50
CA MET A 30 -25.13 23.90 -15.28
C MET A 30 -24.74 22.47 -14.88
N ALA A 31 -23.45 22.15 -14.72
CA ALA A 31 -23.01 20.85 -14.19
C ALA A 31 -22.67 20.87 -12.67
N ALA A 32 -23.01 21.94 -11.95
CA ALA A 32 -22.65 22.13 -10.55
C ALA A 32 -23.73 21.70 -9.54
N SER A 33 -24.99 21.54 -9.95
CA SER A 33 -26.10 21.32 -9.01
C SER A 33 -26.26 19.87 -8.54
N GLY A 34 -25.79 18.88 -9.31
CA GLY A 34 -25.93 17.46 -8.96
C GLY A 34 -24.98 17.01 -7.85
N ALA A 35 -23.70 17.40 -7.93
CA ALA A 35 -22.65 16.94 -7.01
C ALA A 35 -22.82 17.48 -5.57
N ALA A 36 -23.30 18.72 -5.42
CA ALA A 36 -23.52 19.33 -4.10
C ALA A 36 -24.67 18.68 -3.31
N SER A 37 -25.69 18.16 -4.02
CA SER A 37 -26.89 17.57 -3.41
C SER A 37 -26.60 16.25 -2.67
N ASN A 38 -25.70 15.41 -3.21
CA ASN A 38 -25.34 14.14 -2.58
C ASN A 38 -24.36 14.32 -1.41
N LEU A 39 -23.42 15.27 -1.51
CA LEU A 39 -22.47 15.52 -0.44
C LEU A 39 -23.17 16.03 0.83
N THR A 40 -24.06 17.01 0.69
CA THR A 40 -24.82 17.60 1.80
C THR A 40 -25.72 16.57 2.49
N LYS A 41 -26.41 15.73 1.73
CA LYS A 41 -27.25 14.63 2.25
C LYS A 41 -26.48 13.67 3.15
N TRP A 42 -25.23 13.37 2.80
CA TRP A 42 -24.44 12.31 3.42
C TRP A 42 -23.32 12.83 4.33
N ALA A 43 -23.19 14.15 4.50
CA ALA A 43 -22.13 14.78 5.29
C ALA A 43 -22.08 14.26 6.74
N SER A 44 -23.24 14.08 7.38
CA SER A 44 -23.34 13.59 8.76
C SER A 44 -22.88 12.14 8.92
N GLU A 45 -23.10 11.29 7.91
CA GLU A 45 -22.59 9.92 7.88
C GLU A 45 -21.10 9.88 7.56
N LEU A 46 -20.63 10.75 6.64
CA LEU A 46 -19.21 10.85 6.30
C LEU A 46 -18.36 11.32 7.50
N ALA A 47 -18.90 12.20 8.34
CA ALA A 47 -18.25 12.66 9.56
C ALA A 47 -18.01 11.57 10.62
N LYS A 48 -18.80 10.48 10.60
CA LYS A 48 -18.62 9.34 11.54
C LYS A 48 -17.36 8.52 11.25
N GLY A 49 -16.75 8.72 10.08
CA GLY A 49 -15.49 8.11 9.68
C GLY A 49 -15.60 7.16 8.48
N VAL A 50 -14.48 6.52 8.15
CA VAL A 50 -14.36 5.75 6.90
C VAL A 50 -14.94 4.33 7.01
N HIS A 51 -14.76 3.65 8.14
CA HIS A 51 -15.10 2.22 8.24
C HIS A 51 -16.30 1.91 9.14
N GLY A 52 -16.90 2.94 9.74
CA GLY A 52 -17.92 2.79 10.77
C GLY A 52 -17.52 3.53 12.03
N TYR A 53 -18.35 3.40 13.05
CA TYR A 53 -18.09 3.96 14.37
C TYR A 53 -18.30 2.89 15.44
N TRP A 54 -17.55 3.02 16.53
CA TRP A 54 -17.71 2.16 17.69
C TRP A 54 -18.86 2.68 18.54
N ALA A 55 -19.92 1.88 18.71
CA ALA A 55 -21.04 2.22 19.56
C ALA A 55 -21.60 0.96 20.25
N ASN A 56 -21.96 1.09 21.53
CA ASN A 56 -22.59 0.03 22.31
C ASN A 56 -21.80 -1.29 22.29
N GLY A 57 -20.47 -1.20 22.38
CA GLY A 57 -19.56 -2.36 22.41
C GLY A 57 -19.46 -3.13 21.08
N ARG A 58 -19.93 -2.56 19.97
CA ARG A 58 -19.86 -3.18 18.64
C ARG A 58 -19.45 -2.17 17.58
N TRP A 59 -18.79 -2.64 16.52
CA TRP A 59 -18.60 -1.85 15.31
C TRP A 59 -19.92 -1.74 14.55
N LYS A 60 -20.42 -0.52 14.36
CA LYS A 60 -21.58 -0.25 13.51
C LYS A 60 -21.11 0.21 12.13
N PRO A 61 -21.55 -0.44 11.03
CA PRO A 61 -21.23 0.03 9.69
C PRO A 61 -21.92 1.37 9.41
N LEU A 62 -21.40 2.09 8.43
CA LEU A 62 -22.06 3.29 7.91
C LEU A 62 -23.30 2.92 7.10
N ALA A 63 -24.25 3.86 6.99
CA ALA A 63 -25.41 3.70 6.12
C ALA A 63 -25.05 3.69 4.62
N ILE A 64 -23.85 4.19 4.27
CA ILE A 64 -23.38 4.33 2.89
C ILE A 64 -22.38 3.23 2.56
N SER A 65 -22.56 2.58 1.41
CA SER A 65 -21.59 1.64 0.89
C SER A 65 -20.32 2.34 0.40
N ALA A 66 -19.17 1.66 0.47
CA ALA A 66 -17.90 2.20 -0.03
C ALA A 66 -17.96 2.62 -1.51
N ARG A 67 -18.74 1.91 -2.33
CA ARG A 67 -18.98 2.26 -3.75
C ARG A 67 -19.70 3.59 -3.88
N HIS A 68 -20.76 3.80 -3.11
CA HIS A 68 -21.52 5.05 -3.15
C HIS A 68 -20.66 6.22 -2.66
N ARG A 69 -19.86 6.01 -1.61
CA ARG A 69 -18.88 7.02 -1.17
C ARG A 69 -17.88 7.39 -2.27
N ALA A 70 -17.31 6.41 -2.98
CA ALA A 70 -16.38 6.68 -4.07
C ALA A 70 -17.03 7.47 -5.23
N LYS A 71 -18.32 7.22 -5.50
CA LYS A 71 -19.11 8.00 -6.47
C LYS A 71 -19.24 9.46 -6.03
N ILE A 72 -19.61 9.71 -4.77
CA ILE A 72 -19.70 11.07 -4.21
C ILE A 72 -18.33 11.74 -4.27
N ARG A 73 -17.26 11.07 -3.84
CA ARG A 73 -15.88 11.60 -3.91
C ARG A 73 -15.47 11.97 -5.34
N LYS A 74 -15.84 11.16 -6.33
CA LYS A 74 -15.59 11.47 -7.73
C LYS A 74 -16.37 12.71 -8.18
N GLU A 75 -17.66 12.77 -7.85
CA GLU A 75 -18.53 13.92 -8.20
C GLU A 75 -18.02 15.22 -7.56
N THR A 76 -17.59 15.20 -6.29
CA THR A 76 -17.08 16.39 -5.59
C THR A 76 -15.76 16.88 -6.17
N LEU A 77 -14.83 15.96 -6.47
CA LEU A 77 -13.54 16.31 -7.07
C LEU A 77 -13.71 16.84 -8.50
N LEU A 78 -14.65 16.29 -9.28
CA LEU A 78 -14.98 16.79 -10.62
C LEU A 78 -15.62 18.19 -10.58
N ALA A 79 -16.39 18.49 -9.54
CA ALA A 79 -16.93 19.83 -9.30
C ALA A 79 -15.87 20.83 -8.79
N GLY A 80 -14.62 20.38 -8.57
CA GLY A 80 -13.54 21.21 -8.02
C GLY A 80 -13.63 21.44 -6.51
N GLY A 81 -14.48 20.71 -5.80
CA GLY A 81 -14.56 20.74 -4.34
C GLY A 81 -13.46 19.91 -3.69
N ASP A 82 -13.10 20.26 -2.46
CA ASP A 82 -12.12 19.52 -1.65
C ASP A 82 -12.75 18.34 -0.88
N TRP A 83 -11.98 17.28 -0.65
CA TRP A 83 -12.42 16.06 0.02
C TRP A 83 -11.67 15.83 1.33
N THR A 84 -12.29 16.24 2.45
CA THR A 84 -11.65 16.28 3.79
C THR A 84 -11.89 15.06 4.68
N TYR A 85 -12.73 14.10 4.24
CA TYR A 85 -13.20 13.00 5.09
C TYR A 85 -12.27 11.79 5.18
N ASP A 86 -11.34 11.63 4.23
CA ASP A 86 -10.46 10.45 4.16
C ASP A 86 -9.06 10.78 4.66
N ALA A 87 -8.51 9.92 5.53
CA ALA A 87 -7.13 10.02 5.96
C ALA A 87 -6.15 9.79 4.79
N PRO A 88 -4.97 10.44 4.80
CA PRO A 88 -3.96 10.21 3.77
C PRO A 88 -3.46 8.76 3.79
N ARG A 89 -3.05 8.26 2.62
CA ARG A 89 -2.54 6.90 2.48
C ARG A 89 -1.27 6.73 3.30
N LYS A 90 -1.23 5.69 4.13
CA LYS A 90 -0.04 5.33 4.90
C LYS A 90 1.11 4.90 3.98
N GLU A 91 2.33 5.22 4.40
CA GLU A 91 3.56 4.80 3.73
C GLU A 91 3.66 3.26 3.61
N MET A 92 4.19 2.81 2.46
CA MET A 92 4.41 1.38 2.20
C MET A 92 5.66 0.89 2.92
N LYS A 93 5.60 -0.30 3.52
CA LYS A 93 6.77 -0.95 4.11
C LYS A 93 7.57 -1.68 3.02
N THR A 94 8.86 -1.38 2.90
CA THR A 94 9.77 -1.96 1.89
C THR A 94 10.68 -3.06 2.45
N VAL A 95 10.46 -3.51 3.69
CA VAL A 95 11.33 -4.49 4.35
C VAL A 95 11.05 -5.91 3.87
N MET A 96 12.09 -6.59 3.36
CA MET A 96 12.03 -8.01 3.00
C MET A 96 12.21 -8.91 4.23
N LYS A 97 11.42 -9.97 4.34
CA LYS A 97 11.42 -10.90 5.49
C LYS A 97 12.68 -11.78 5.57
N GLY A 98 13.29 -12.09 4.43
CA GLY A 98 14.34 -13.10 4.28
C GLY A 98 13.83 -14.54 4.49
N HIS A 99 14.53 -15.53 3.90
CA HIS A 99 14.21 -16.93 4.15
C HIS A 99 14.59 -17.34 5.57
N LYS A 100 13.82 -18.25 6.17
CA LYS A 100 14.09 -18.77 7.52
C LYS A 100 15.46 -19.47 7.57
N VAL A 101 15.82 -20.19 6.52
CA VAL A 101 17.07 -20.96 6.45
C VAL A 101 18.27 -20.03 6.54
N ASP A 102 18.28 -18.95 5.76
CA ASP A 102 19.38 -17.99 5.73
C ASP A 102 19.53 -17.26 7.07
N ARG A 103 18.40 -16.84 7.67
CA ARG A 103 18.41 -16.21 9.01
C ARG A 103 18.98 -17.12 10.11
N LEU A 104 18.84 -18.43 9.97
CA LEU A 104 19.33 -19.40 10.96
C LEU A 104 20.70 -19.97 10.60
N ALA A 105 21.24 -19.68 9.41
CA ALA A 105 22.47 -20.29 8.93
C ALA A 105 23.67 -19.94 9.82
N GLU A 106 23.78 -18.66 10.22
CA GLU A 106 24.84 -18.18 11.11
C GLU A 106 24.78 -18.85 12.49
N GLN A 107 23.59 -18.93 13.08
CA GLN A 107 23.36 -19.59 14.37
C GLN A 107 23.74 -21.07 14.31
N LYS A 108 23.39 -21.76 13.21
CA LYS A 108 23.76 -23.16 13.02
C LYS A 108 25.27 -23.34 12.87
N ARG A 109 25.97 -22.45 12.15
CA ARG A 109 27.42 -22.51 11.99
C ARG A 109 28.14 -22.30 13.34
N ALA A 110 27.72 -21.32 14.13
CA ALA A 110 28.26 -21.07 15.47
C ALA A 110 28.06 -22.29 16.40
N LYS A 111 26.85 -22.85 16.43
CA LYS A 111 26.55 -24.05 17.22
C LYS A 111 27.39 -25.25 16.81
N THR A 112 27.65 -25.42 15.51
CA THR A 112 28.53 -26.48 15.02
C THR A 112 29.96 -26.30 15.56
N ALA A 113 30.50 -25.09 15.55
CA ALA A 113 31.84 -24.82 16.10
C ALA A 113 31.93 -25.15 17.61
N GLU A 114 30.96 -24.67 18.40
CA GLU A 114 30.89 -24.98 19.84
C GLU A 114 30.79 -26.49 20.12
N LEU A 115 30.05 -27.22 19.28
CA LEU A 115 29.94 -28.67 19.41
C LEU A 115 31.27 -29.36 19.09
N MET A 116 32.00 -28.89 18.07
CA MET A 116 33.30 -29.43 17.71
C MET A 116 34.34 -29.24 18.83
N GLU A 117 34.33 -28.10 19.51
CA GLU A 117 35.18 -27.86 20.69
C GLU A 117 34.87 -28.83 21.84
N LYS A 118 33.59 -29.17 22.03
CA LYS A 118 33.12 -30.11 23.07
C LYS A 118 33.31 -31.59 22.70
N MET A 119 33.67 -31.91 21.46
CA MET A 119 33.82 -33.29 20.98
C MET A 119 34.80 -34.14 21.80
N PRO A 120 36.02 -33.67 22.14
CA PRO A 120 37.00 -34.50 22.85
C PRO A 120 36.48 -34.93 24.23
N GLN A 121 35.82 -34.01 24.94
CA GLN A 121 35.22 -34.27 26.24
C GLN A 121 34.09 -35.31 26.13
N MET A 122 33.19 -35.15 25.15
CA MET A 122 32.10 -36.11 24.92
C MET A 122 32.62 -37.51 24.58
N LEU A 123 33.71 -37.62 23.80
CA LEU A 123 34.34 -38.90 23.48
C LEU A 123 34.98 -39.55 24.71
N ALA A 124 35.65 -38.77 25.57
CA ALA A 124 36.23 -39.28 26.81
C ALA A 124 35.13 -39.83 27.76
N GLU A 125 34.03 -39.09 27.90
CA GLU A 125 32.88 -39.52 28.70
C GLU A 125 32.24 -40.79 28.15
N MET A 126 32.04 -40.89 26.84
CA MET A 126 31.49 -42.09 26.21
C MET A 126 32.39 -43.31 26.44
N LYS A 127 33.71 -43.15 26.27
CA LYS A 127 34.69 -44.21 26.52
C LYS A 127 34.66 -44.66 27.98
N LYS A 128 34.63 -43.72 28.93
CA LYS A 128 34.52 -44.01 30.37
C LYS A 128 33.25 -44.81 30.69
N ARG A 129 32.08 -44.34 30.22
CA ARG A 129 30.79 -45.05 30.41
C ARG A 129 30.81 -46.48 29.85
N ARG A 130 31.46 -46.69 28.69
CA ARG A 130 31.59 -48.03 28.08
C ARG A 130 32.45 -48.95 28.92
N LEU A 131 33.55 -48.45 29.48
CA LEU A 131 34.44 -49.21 30.35
C LEU A 131 33.74 -49.59 31.66
N GLU A 132 33.09 -48.64 32.31
CA GLU A 132 32.31 -48.88 33.54
C GLU A 132 31.24 -49.95 33.33
N ARG A 133 30.50 -49.89 32.21
CA ARG A 133 29.50 -50.90 31.87
C ARG A 133 30.13 -52.30 31.69
N LYS A 134 31.29 -52.38 31.04
CA LYS A 134 32.02 -53.66 30.88
C LYS A 134 32.50 -54.21 32.22
N LEU A 135 32.98 -53.36 33.12
CA LEU A 135 33.44 -53.78 34.44
C LEU A 135 32.28 -54.31 35.28
N LYS A 136 31.14 -53.63 35.31
CA LYS A 136 29.92 -54.09 36.01
C LYS A 136 29.46 -55.47 35.55
N VAL A 137 29.38 -55.67 34.23
CA VAL A 137 28.99 -56.98 33.64
C VAL A 137 29.99 -58.09 34.00
N LYS A 138 31.27 -57.77 34.18
CA LYS A 138 32.28 -58.75 34.61
C LYS A 138 32.22 -59.04 36.11
N THR A 139 31.84 -58.08 36.94
CA THR A 139 31.74 -58.26 38.40
C THR A 139 30.43 -58.94 38.83
N GLU A 140 29.38 -58.83 38.02
CA GLU A 140 28.07 -59.46 38.27
C GLU A 140 27.99 -60.91 37.74
N LYS A 141 29.02 -61.38 37.03
CA LYS A 141 29.19 -62.77 36.58
C LYS A 141 30.14 -63.51 37.49
#